data_AF-A0AAD9Q3Q5-F1
#
_entry.id   AF-A0AAD9Q3Q5-F1
#
_cell.length_a   1.000
_cell.length_b   1.000
_cell.length_c   1.000
_cell.angle_alpha   90.00
_cell.angle_beta   90.00
_cell.angle_gamma   90.00
#
_symmetry.space_group_name_H-M   'P 1'
#
loop_
_entity.id
_entity.type
_entity.pdbx_description
1 polymer ?
#
loop_
_entity_poly.entity_id
_entity_poly.type
_entity_poly.pdbx_seq_one_letter_code
_entity_poly.pdbx_strand_id
1 'polypeptide(L)' 'ARKYSPLERDCEATKCRGLRGLEVTKCIRKCISQPCYEELYSWNELEEGEIDVRLTSFKGCVVKQLQDQESRTRGIK' A
#
# COMPACT_ATOMS: atom_id res chain seq x y z
N ALA A 1 -2.24 -5.04 10.59
CA ALA A 1 -0.83 -4.81 11.00
C ALA A 1 -0.68 -3.37 11.52
N ARG A 2 -0.16 -3.16 12.74
CA ARG A 2 -0.06 -1.83 13.37
C ARG A 2 0.74 -0.79 12.55
N LYS A 3 1.68 -1.23 11.70
CA LYS A 3 2.52 -0.35 10.86
C LYS A 3 1.82 0.24 9.62
N TYR A 4 0.72 -0.37 9.15
CA TYR A 4 0.08 0.03 7.88
C TYR A 4 -0.82 1.26 8.02
N SER A 5 -1.65 1.31 9.06
CA SER A 5 -2.66 2.36 9.24
C SER A 5 -2.11 3.80 9.30
N PRO A 6 -0.92 4.06 9.88
CA PRO A 6 -0.31 5.38 9.80
C PRO A 6 0.06 5.80 8.38
N LEU A 7 0.57 4.88 7.55
CA LEU A 7 0.96 5.14 6.16
C LEU A 7 -0.27 5.44 5.30
N GLU A 8 -1.36 4.70 5.52
CA GLU A 8 -2.64 4.94 4.85
C GLU A 8 -3.16 6.35 5.10
N ARG A 9 -3.17 6.80 6.36
CA ARG A 9 -3.57 8.16 6.73
C ARG A 9 -2.66 9.23 6.14
N ASP A 10 -1.35 9.02 6.15
CA ASP A 10 -0.39 9.97 5.58
C ASP A 10 -0.59 10.11 4.07
N CYS A 11 -0.71 8.99 3.35
CA CYS A 11 -0.98 8.98 1.91
C CYS A 11 -2.33 9.63 1.56
N GLU A 12 -3.38 9.36 2.35
CA GLU A 12 -4.70 9.98 2.18
C GLU A 12 -4.63 11.51 2.36
N ALA A 13 -3.91 11.98 3.37
CA ALA A 13 -3.80 13.40 3.68
C ALA A 13 -2.89 14.17 2.72
N THR A 14 -1.84 13.55 2.19
CA THR A 14 -0.80 14.21 1.40
C THR A 14 -0.98 14.02 -0.11
N LYS A 15 -0.88 12.79 -0.61
CA LYS A 15 -0.83 12.50 -2.05
C LYS A 15 -2.18 12.24 -2.68
N CYS A 16 -3.11 11.66 -1.93
CA CYS A 16 -4.41 11.19 -2.44
C CYS A 16 -5.56 12.11 -2.04
N ARG A 17 -5.24 13.33 -1.61
CA ARG A 17 -6.20 14.31 -1.12
C ARG A 17 -7.19 14.69 -2.22
N GLY A 18 -8.48 14.66 -1.88
CA GLY A 18 -9.55 15.04 -2.81
C GLY A 18 -10.04 13.91 -3.72
N LEU A 19 -9.33 12.78 -3.77
CA LEU A 19 -9.83 11.57 -4.44
C LEU A 19 -10.95 10.93 -3.63
N ARG A 20 -11.79 10.13 -4.30
CA ARG A 20 -12.97 9.46 -3.72
C ARG A 20 -13.12 8.06 -4.29
N GLY A 21 -13.94 7.24 -3.61
CA GLY A 21 -14.29 5.91 -4.07
C GLY A 21 -13.07 5.02 -4.32
N LEU A 22 -13.10 4.30 -5.43
CA LEU A 22 -12.02 3.38 -5.81
C LEU A 22 -10.70 4.10 -6.12
N GLU A 23 -10.77 5.32 -6.66
CA GLU A 23 -9.59 6.09 -7.05
C GLU A 23 -8.71 6.46 -5.85
N VAL A 24 -9.30 6.85 -4.71
CA VAL A 24 -8.53 7.10 -3.49
C VAL A 24 -7.87 5.81 -2.98
N THR A 25 -8.56 4.68 -3.08
CA THR A 25 -8.01 3.38 -2.70
C THR A 25 -6.81 2.98 -3.57
N LYS A 26 -6.92 3.10 -4.90
CA LYS A 26 -5.82 2.84 -5.83
C LYS A 26 -4.64 3.76 -5.55
N CYS A 27 -4.90 5.06 -5.37
CA CYS A 27 -3.87 6.03 -5.05
C CYS A 27 -3.13 5.71 -3.75
N ILE A 28 -3.86 5.41 -2.66
CA ILE A 28 -3.24 5.12 -1.36
C ILE A 28 -2.32 3.90 -1.46
N ARG A 29 -2.76 2.83 -2.13
CA ARG A 29 -1.93 1.62 -2.28
C ARG A 29 -0.66 1.91 -3.08
N LYS A 30 -0.77 2.62 -4.21
CA LYS A 30 0.40 3.06 -5.00
C LYS A 30 1.33 3.97 -4.19
N CYS A 31 0.75 4.88 -3.39
CA CYS A 31 1.49 5.80 -2.53
C CYS A 31 2.29 5.08 -1.43
N ILE A 32 1.68 4.08 -0.77
CA ILE A 32 2.33 3.30 0.29
C ILE A 32 3.46 2.46 -0.28
N SER A 33 3.20 1.73 -1.37
CA SER A 33 4.20 0.90 -2.03
C SER A 33 3.77 0.56 -3.45
N GLN A 34 4.37 1.22 -4.42
CA GLN A 34 4.20 0.90 -5.84
C GLN A 34 4.56 -0.57 -6.15
N PRO A 35 5.68 -1.14 -5.66
CA PRO A 35 6.02 -2.55 -5.95
C PRO A 35 4.97 -3.54 -5.43
N CYS A 36 4.48 -3.37 -4.18
CA CYS A 36 3.44 -4.24 -3.64
C CYS A 36 2.10 -4.07 -4.35
N TYR A 37 1.83 -2.88 -4.90
CA TYR A 37 0.63 -2.65 -5.69
C TYR A 37 0.72 -3.40 -7.02
N GLU A 38 1.84 -3.28 -7.73
CA GLU A 38 2.05 -3.95 -9.01
C GLU A 38 1.98 -5.47 -8.87
N GLU A 39 2.61 -6.04 -7.83
CA GLU A 39 2.59 -7.48 -7.57
C GLU A 39 1.16 -8.04 -7.45
N LEU A 40 0.23 -7.29 -6.86
CA LEU A 40 -1.10 -7.79 -6.52
C LEU A 40 -2.24 -7.29 -7.42
N TYR A 41 -2.06 -6.13 -8.06
CA TYR A 41 -3.13 -5.44 -8.80
C TYR A 41 -2.78 -5.13 -10.27
N SER A 42 -1.53 -5.31 -10.73
CA SER A 42 -1.15 -4.92 -12.11
C SER A 42 -1.85 -5.72 -13.22
N TRP A 43 -2.07 -7.02 -12.99
CA TRP A 43 -2.64 -7.94 -13.97
C TRP A 43 -4.18 -7.91 -13.99
N ASN A 44 -4.79 -7.51 -12.88
CA ASN A 44 -6.22 -7.34 -12.74
C ASN A 44 -6.47 -6.26 -11.68
N GLU A 45 -6.78 -5.04 -12.12
CA GLU A 45 -7.04 -3.96 -11.19
C GLU A 45 -8.31 -4.24 -10.36
N LEU A 46 -8.50 -3.51 -9.27
CA LEU A 46 -9.79 -3.54 -8.58
C LEU A 46 -10.82 -2.75 -9.39
N GLU A 47 -12.04 -3.25 -9.48
CA GLU A 47 -13.18 -2.57 -10.11
C GLU A 47 -14.18 -2.05 -9.07
N GLU A 48 -15.05 -1.11 -9.49
CA GLU A 48 -16.08 -0.58 -8.59
C GLU A 48 -17.11 -1.66 -8.24
N GLY A 49 -17.43 -1.78 -6.95
CA GLY A 49 -18.34 -2.81 -6.45
C GLY A 49 -17.68 -4.15 -6.13
N GLU A 50 -16.40 -4.34 -6.48
CA GLU A 50 -15.66 -5.54 -6.09
C GLU A 50 -15.23 -5.53 -4.62
N ILE A 51 -15.19 -6.72 -4.01
CA ILE A 51 -14.62 -6.91 -2.68
C ILE A 51 -13.12 -7.12 -2.82
N ASP A 52 -12.32 -6.26 -2.18
CA ASP A 52 -10.86 -6.43 -2.17
C ASP A 52 -10.40 -7.53 -1.21
N VAL A 53 -10.35 -8.75 -1.71
CA VAL A 53 -9.80 -9.91 -1.00
C VAL A 53 -8.26 -9.87 -0.87
N ARG A 54 -7.58 -9.01 -1.63
CA ARG A 54 -6.11 -8.92 -1.70
C ARG A 54 -5.50 -7.96 -0.68
N LEU A 55 -6.33 -7.18 0.02
CA LEU A 55 -5.90 -6.20 1.02
C LEU A 55 -4.97 -6.80 2.09
N THR A 56 -5.27 -8.01 2.56
CA THR A 56 -4.47 -8.68 3.59
C THR A 56 -3.07 -9.02 3.06
N SER A 57 -2.98 -9.54 1.84
CA SER A 57 -1.70 -9.83 1.17
C SER A 57 -0.91 -8.54 0.93
N PHE A 58 -1.57 -7.47 0.50
CA PHE A 58 -0.94 -6.17 0.28
C PHE A 58 -0.31 -5.62 1.58
N LYS A 59 -1.06 -5.67 2.69
CA LYS A 59 -0.53 -5.28 4.02
C LYS A 59 0.67 -6.13 4.42
N GLY A 60 0.66 -7.43 4.10
CA GLY A 60 1.79 -8.33 4.33
C GLY A 60 3.04 -7.94 3.53
N CYS A 61 2.89 -7.70 2.23
CA CYS A 61 3.98 -7.25 1.36
C CYS A 61 4.64 -5.96 1.88
N VAL A 62 3.82 -4.96 2.23
CA VAL A 62 4.32 -3.66 2.75
C VAL A 62 5.11 -3.85 4.04
N VAL A 63 4.59 -4.65 4.99
CA VAL A 63 5.29 -4.90 6.26
C VAL A 63 6.64 -5.58 6.03
N LYS A 64 6.70 -6.56 5.14
CA LYS A 64 7.95 -7.23 4.76
C LYS A 64 8.95 -6.25 4.15
N GLN A 65 8.50 -5.42 3.20
CA GLN A 65 9.34 -4.41 2.56
C GLN A 65 9.95 -3.44 3.58
N LEU A 66 9.15 -2.97 4.56
CA LEU A 66 9.65 -2.09 5.62
C LEU A 66 10.68 -2.79 6.52
N GLN A 67 10.47 -4.06 6.86
CA GLN A 67 11.42 -4.85 7.65
C GLN A 67 12.74 -5.07 6.89
N ASP A 68 12.67 -5.31 5.58
CA ASP A 68 13.85 -5.47 4.74
C ASP A 68 14.64 -4.16 4.64
N GLN A 69 13.95 -3.01 4.51
CA GLN A 69 14.57 -1.68 4.53
C GLN A 69 15.22 -1.37 5.89
N GLU A 70 14.55 -1.66 7.00
CA GLU A 70 15.11 -1.51 8.35
C GLU A 70 16.37 -2.37 8.52
N SER A 71 16.35 -3.62 8.07
CA SER A 71 17.49 -4.54 8.12
C SER A 71 18.68 -4.05 7.31
N ARG A 72 18.45 -3.58 6.07
CA ARG A 72 19.49 -2.98 5.23
C ARG A 72 20.11 -1.74 5.86
N THR A 73 19.29 -0.89 6.46
CA THR A 73 19.75 0.36 7.11
C THR A 73 20.60 0.07 8.36
N ARG A 74 20.32 -1.02 9.07
CA ARG A 74 21.09 -1.46 10.24
C ARG A 74 22.38 -2.21 9.88
N GLY A 75 22.40 -2.94 8.77
CA GLY A 75 23.59 -3.65 8.28
C GLY A 75 24.64 -2.76 7.60
N ILE A 76 24.34 -1.49 7.37
CA ILE A 76 25.26 -0.47 6.83
C ILE A 76 25.92 0.35 7.97
N LYS A 77 25.59 0.07 9.24
CA LYS A 77 26.26 0.67 10.41
C LYS A 77 27.40 -0.19 10.92
#